data_AF-A0A4Y9TA23-F1
#
_entry.id   AF-A0A4Y9TA23-F1
#
_cell.length_a   1.000
_cell.length_b   1.000
_cell.length_c   1.000
_cell.angle_alpha   90.00
_cell.angle_beta   90.00
_cell.angle_gamma   90.00
#
_symmetry.space_group_name_H-M   'P 1'
#
loop_
_entity.id
_entity.type
_entity.pdbx_description
1 polymer ?
#
loop_
_entity_poly.entity_id
_entity_poly.type
_entity_poly.pdbx_seq_one_letter_code
_entity_poly.pdbx_strand_id
1 'polypeptide(L)' 'MISTIAQRQDGFDQWIHQINQICGAFNAQPLGAGFTGQIREYRSDALKLSFVDACQARLYRTPQE' A
#
# COMPACT_ATOMS: atom_id res chain seq x y z
N MET A 1 -17.02 17.11 -11.62
CA MET A 1 -16.35 17.34 -10.33
C MET A 1 -15.98 15.99 -9.76
N ILE A 2 -14.74 15.55 -9.94
CA ILE A 2 -14.28 14.30 -9.34
C ILE A 2 -14.06 14.53 -7.85
N SER A 3 -14.90 13.91 -7.02
CA SER A 3 -14.82 14.00 -5.58
C SER A 3 -13.44 13.53 -5.13
N THR A 4 -12.67 14.41 -4.50
CA THR A 4 -11.32 14.15 -3.97
C THR A 4 -11.25 12.93 -3.03
N ILE A 5 -12.40 12.47 -2.54
CA ILE A 5 -12.57 11.28 -1.70
C ILE A 5 -12.43 10.00 -2.51
N ALA A 6 -13.04 9.93 -3.71
CA ALA A 6 -12.96 8.77 -4.60
C ALA A 6 -11.53 8.55 -5.08
N GLN A 7 -10.84 9.63 -5.48
CA GLN A 7 -9.42 9.55 -5.88
C GLN A 7 -8.49 9.11 -4.74
N ARG A 8 -8.80 9.42 -3.48
CA ARG A 8 -8.04 8.93 -2.33
C ARG A 8 -8.29 7.45 -2.06
N GLN A 9 -9.53 7.00 -2.25
CA GLN A 9 -9.91 5.60 -2.03
C GLN A 9 -9.33 4.70 -3.15
N ASP A 10 -9.40 5.15 -4.41
CA ASP A 10 -8.68 4.56 -5.54
C ASP A 10 -7.15 4.55 -5.30
N GLY A 11 -6.59 5.63 -4.77
CA GLY A 11 -5.16 5.70 -4.45
C GLY A 11 -4.74 4.72 -3.34
N PHE A 12 -5.60 4.47 -2.35
CA PHE A 12 -5.39 3.46 -1.31
C PHE A 12 -5.40 2.06 -1.88
N ASP A 13 -6.42 1.75 -2.69
CA ASP A 13 -6.62 0.45 -3.29
C ASP A 13 -5.47 0.10 -4.25
N GLN A 14 -5.07 1.07 -5.09
CA GLN A 14 -3.89 0.94 -5.94
C GLN A 14 -2.60 0.71 -5.13
N TRP A 15 -2.43 1.42 -4.02
CA TRP A 15 -1.25 1.27 -3.17
C TRP A 15 -1.14 -0.11 -2.54
N ILE A 16 -2.23 -0.65 -1.98
CA ILE A 16 -2.22 -2.02 -1.42
C ILE A 16 -2.04 -3.06 -2.53
N HIS A 17 -2.61 -2.84 -3.71
CA HIS A 17 -2.35 -3.69 -4.88
C HIS A 17 -0.86 -3.74 -5.26
N GLN A 18 -0.15 -2.60 -5.26
CA GLN A 18 1.29 -2.58 -5.52
C GLN A 18 2.09 -3.31 -4.44
N ILE A 19 1.77 -3.10 -3.16
CA ILE A 19 2.38 -3.87 -2.07
C ILE A 19 2.18 -5.36 -2.29
N ASN A 20 0.98 -5.76 -2.72
CA ASN A 20 0.64 -7.16 -2.94
C ASN A 20 1.43 -7.80 -4.07
N GLN A 21 1.72 -7.05 -5.12
CA GLN A 21 2.56 -7.53 -6.23
C GLN A 21 4.05 -7.62 -5.85
N ILE A 22 4.52 -6.77 -4.95
CA ILE A 22 5.94 -6.64 -4.62
C ILE A 22 6.34 -7.54 -3.44
N CYS A 23 5.57 -7.48 -2.35
CA CYS A 23 5.85 -8.15 -1.08
C CYS A 23 4.99 -9.40 -0.85
N GLY A 24 3.95 -9.63 -1.65
CA GLY A 24 2.99 -10.74 -1.50
C GLY A 24 1.68 -10.30 -0.85
N ALA A 25 0.71 -11.20 -0.66
CA ALA A 25 -0.62 -10.83 -0.19
C ALA A 25 -0.64 -10.19 1.22
N PHE A 26 -0.85 -8.88 1.28
CA PHE A 26 -1.12 -8.07 2.46
C PHE A 26 -2.52 -7.48 2.37
N ASN A 27 -3.13 -7.30 3.55
CA ASN A 27 -4.31 -6.48 3.72
C ASN A 27 -3.90 -5.12 4.28
N ALA A 28 -4.64 -4.08 3.90
CA ALA A 28 -4.48 -2.76 4.48
C ALA A 28 -5.82 -2.22 4.97
N GLN A 29 -5.77 -1.48 6.07
CA GLN A 29 -6.92 -0.77 6.61
C GLN A 29 -6.55 0.70 6.87
N PRO A 30 -7.31 1.68 6.34
CA PRO A 30 -7.12 3.09 6.67
C PRO A 30 -7.58 3.35 8.10
N LEU A 31 -6.76 4.07 8.87
CA LEU A 31 -7.01 4.43 10.27
C LEU A 31 -7.62 5.84 10.41
N GLY A 32 -7.55 6.69 9.37
CA GLY A 32 -8.05 8.06 9.43
C GLY A 32 -8.19 8.73 8.06
N ALA A 33 -8.73 9.95 8.06
CA ALA A 33 -9.07 10.70 6.83
C ALA A 33 -7.85 11.26 6.06
N GLY A 34 -6.64 11.09 6.59
CA GLY A 34 -5.37 11.55 6.02
C GLY A 34 -4.48 10.42 5.53
N PHE A 35 -5.07 9.37 4.94
CA PHE A 35 -4.27 8.29 4.39
C PHE A 35 -3.28 8.81 3.33
N THR A 36 -2.01 8.41 3.49
CA THR A 36 -0.97 8.59 2.47
C THR A 36 -0.18 7.29 2.37
N GLY A 37 -0.11 6.69 1.19
CA GLY A 37 0.68 5.47 0.98
C GLY A 37 1.62 5.66 -0.19
N GLN A 38 2.88 5.30 0.00
CA GLN A 38 3.88 5.18 -1.06
C GLN A 38 4.62 3.85 -0.90
N ILE A 39 4.97 3.25 -2.03
CA ILE A 39 5.85 2.08 -2.08
C ILE A 39 6.95 2.36 -3.09
N ARG A 40 8.19 2.05 -2.71
CA ARG A 40 9.38 2.19 -3.55
C ARG A 40 10.07 0.84 -3.62
N GLU A 41 10.09 0.23 -4.79
CA GLU A 41 10.88 -0.98 -5.06
C GLU A 41 12.32 -0.57 -5.37
N TYR A 42 13.26 -1.15 -4.66
CA TYR A 42 14.69 -1.10 -4.93
C TYR A 42 15.15 -2.49 -5.38
N ARG A 43 15.59 -2.57 -6.63
CA ARG A 43 16.21 -3.77 -7.18
C ARG A 43 17.67 -3.46 -7.48
N SER A 44 18.57 -4.14 -6.78
CA SER A 44 19.99 -4.21 -7.11
C SER A 44 20.34 -5.67 -7.36
N ASP A 45 21.29 -5.97 -8.24
CA ASP A 45 21.56 -7.28 -8.86
C ASP A 45 21.26 -8.54 -8.02
N ALA A 46 21.57 -8.55 -6.72
CA ALA A 46 21.31 -9.68 -5.82
C ALA A 46 20.25 -9.43 -4.72
N LEU A 47 19.73 -8.20 -4.57
CA LEU A 47 18.83 -7.81 -3.50
C LEU A 47 17.57 -7.12 -4.05
N LYS A 48 16.41 -7.70 -3.76
CA LYS A 48 15.10 -7.08 -3.96
C LYS A 48 14.62 -6.55 -2.61
N LEU A 49 14.52 -5.24 -2.46
CA LEU A 49 14.11 -4.57 -1.24
C LEU A 49 13.01 -3.57 -1.54
N SER A 50 12.02 -3.45 -0.67
CA SER A 50 10.88 -2.58 -0.91
C SER A 50 10.61 -1.73 0.33
N PHE A 51 10.56 -0.42 0.14
CA PHE A 51 10.21 0.53 1.18
C PHE A 51 8.73 0.87 1.06
N VAL A 52 8.00 0.68 2.16
CA VAL A 52 6.58 1.02 2.25
C VAL A 52 6.42 2.13 3.28
N ASP A 53 6.08 3.31 2.80
CA ASP A 53 5.81 4.48 3.61
C ASP A 53 4.29 4.68 3.68
N ALA A 54 3.71 4.58 4.87
CA ALA A 54 2.27 4.72 5.08
C ALA A 54 1.96 5.66 6.24
N CYS A 55 1.01 6.56 6.06
CA CYS A 55 0.45 7.39 7.12
C CYS A 55 -1.03 7.05 7.28
N GLN A 56 -1.49 6.95 8.53
CA GLN A 56 -2.88 6.62 8.87
C GLN A 56 -3.37 5.34 8.17
N ALA A 57 -2.50 4.35 8.02
CA ALA A 57 -2.79 3.05 7.42
C ALA A 57 -2.17 1.94 8.26
N ARG A 58 -2.88 0.82 8.40
CA ARG A 58 -2.37 -0.41 9.00
C ARG A 58 -2.22 -1.45 7.92
N LEU A 59 -1.02 -1.99 7.78
CA LEU A 59 -0.75 -3.18 6.98
C LEU A 59 -0.74 -4.39 7.90
N TYR A 60 -1.47 -5.43 7.52
CA TYR A 60 -1.49 -6.70 8.24
C TYR A 60 -1.60 -7.85 7.25
N ARG A 61 -0.90 -8.92 7.56
CA ARG A 61 -0.99 -10.17 6.81
C ARG A 61 -1.77 -11.16 7.65
N THR A 62 -2.91 -11.61 7.15
CA THR A 62 -3.54 -12.80 7.71
C THR A 62 -2.90 -14.02 7.06
N PRO A 63 -2.50 -15.04 7.84
CA PRO A 63 -2.27 -16.36 7.30
C PRO A 63 -3.64 -16.94 6.93
N GLN A 64 -4.22 -16.49 5.82
CA GLN A 64 -5.16 -17.32 5.09
C GLN A 64 -4.31 -18.10 4.10
N GLU A 65 -3.66 -19.12 4.65
CA GLU A 65 -3.52 -20.49 4.13
C GLU A 65 -3.26 -21.41 5.34
#